data_AF-A0A5C2RZV5-F1
#
_entry.id   AF-A0A5C2RZV5-F1
#
_cell.length_a   1.000
_cell.length_b   1.000
_cell.length_c   1.000
_cell.angle_alpha   90.00
_cell.angle_beta   90.00
_cell.angle_gamma   90.00
#
_symmetry.space_group_name_H-M   'P 1'
#
loop_
_entity.id
_entity.type
_entity.pdbx_description
1 polymer ?
#
loop_
_entity_poly.entity_id
_entity_poly.type
_entity_poly.pdbx_seq_one_letter_code
_entity_poly.pdbx_strand_id
1 'polypeptide(L)'
;MLTLLRCRLLNHAYQDLADREIQLDMRSIVSHYVPDAVEFLAALQAHGAVVSGRAALSLFLRDNSLLDKDLEVCVSWGGEEPLHKYVLSSLPVVEVLGPDKIDGICQDSDEGLPSRYTKTFKVLGRRTRYIRVVGCSYASPLGAVNATRHTALMCFFTPSLMGCAYPYLTLRRLALLRPSGAMQWGWHPDSFYEKMQKSDLFNRGFRFSYTASDFVTPPVPPIDVAWDGRPRRPCLRSLFVCGCNVRYWGDRACLMAVLDRSQAWKTLLMTLDEGRGAIFHPWELSGPHVGGWDDGCDRVRNERDDLHVEMGTWDCLMGEAQMFQRPIVFHVAPSFPGDDRVYAPPHDAQHRDAEGDPARAVKKDR
;
A
#
# COMPACT_ATOMS: atom_id res chain seq x y z
N MET A 1 -9.25 -3.53 -14.64
CA MET A 1 -7.77 -3.45 -14.76
C MET A 1 -7.19 -4.50 -15.72
N LEU A 2 -7.62 -5.77 -15.63
CA LEU A 2 -7.19 -6.79 -16.60
C LEU A 2 -7.43 -6.35 -18.04
N THR A 3 -8.52 -5.65 -18.36
CA THR A 3 -8.79 -5.21 -19.73
C THR A 3 -7.76 -4.22 -20.28
N LEU A 4 -7.46 -3.10 -19.61
CA LEU A 4 -6.51 -2.10 -20.15
C LEU A 4 -5.05 -2.59 -20.14
N LEU A 5 -4.61 -3.25 -19.06
CA LEU A 5 -3.26 -3.83 -19.02
C LEU A 5 -3.13 -5.01 -20.00
N ARG A 6 -4.19 -5.80 -20.24
CA ARG A 6 -4.17 -6.81 -21.31
C ARG A 6 -4.15 -6.15 -22.68
N CYS A 7 -4.90 -5.07 -22.91
CA CYS A 7 -4.88 -4.35 -24.18
C CYS A 7 -3.47 -3.84 -24.53
N ARG A 8 -2.72 -3.36 -23.52
CA ARG A 8 -1.32 -2.95 -23.67
C ARG A 8 -0.42 -4.05 -24.25
N LEU A 9 -0.71 -5.32 -23.98
CA LEU A 9 0.06 -6.47 -24.48
C LEU A 9 -0.32 -6.89 -25.90
N LEU A 10 -1.49 -6.47 -26.39
CA LEU A 10 -2.02 -6.92 -27.67
C LEU A 10 -1.66 -5.99 -28.83
N ASN A 11 -1.39 -4.69 -28.57
CA ASN A 11 -1.07 -3.72 -29.62
C ASN A 11 -0.35 -2.48 -29.06
N HIS A 12 0.67 -1.97 -29.77
CA HIS A 12 1.32 -0.70 -29.45
C HIS A 12 0.35 0.50 -29.40
N ALA A 13 -0.67 0.55 -30.27
CA ALA A 13 -1.67 1.62 -30.22
C ALA A 13 -2.47 1.63 -28.90
N TYR A 14 -2.69 0.45 -28.32
CA TYR A 14 -3.34 0.33 -27.00
C TYR A 14 -2.38 0.63 -25.86
N GLN A 15 -1.07 0.56 -26.07
CA GLN A 15 -0.08 0.93 -25.07
C GLN A 15 -0.15 2.42 -24.77
N ASP A 16 -0.14 3.29 -25.78
CA ASP A 16 -0.21 4.74 -25.58
C ASP A 16 -1.54 5.15 -24.91
N LEU A 17 -2.64 4.50 -25.29
CA LEU A 17 -3.94 4.71 -24.67
C LEU A 17 -3.95 4.27 -23.19
N ALA A 18 -3.39 3.09 -22.89
CA ALA A 18 -3.30 2.59 -21.53
C ALA A 18 -2.39 3.46 -20.66
N ASP A 19 -1.24 3.90 -21.19
CA ASP A 19 -0.30 4.76 -20.49
C ASP A 19 -0.93 6.13 -20.19
N ARG A 20 -1.67 6.70 -21.15
CA ARG A 20 -2.45 7.94 -20.94
C ARG A 20 -3.51 7.77 -19.85
N GLU A 21 -4.27 6.68 -19.87
CA GLU A 21 -5.32 6.42 -18.87
C GLU A 21 -4.71 6.24 -17.47
N ILE A 22 -3.61 5.50 -17.34
CA ILE A 22 -2.90 5.35 -16.08
C ILE A 22 -2.42 6.71 -15.56
N GLN A 23 -1.86 7.57 -16.42
CA GLN A 23 -1.43 8.92 -16.03
C GLN A 23 -2.60 9.80 -15.60
N LEU A 24 -3.76 9.70 -16.25
CA LEU A 24 -4.98 10.41 -15.83
C LEU A 24 -5.42 9.96 -14.43
N ASP A 25 -5.38 8.66 -14.15
CA ASP A 25 -5.72 8.13 -12.83
C ASP A 25 -4.72 8.56 -11.75
N MET A 26 -3.41 8.59 -12.06
CA MET A 26 -2.39 9.13 -11.16
C MET A 26 -2.68 10.59 -10.80
N ARG A 27 -2.99 11.43 -11.81
CA ARG A 27 -3.36 12.83 -11.59
C ARG A 27 -4.64 12.96 -10.78
N SER A 28 -5.65 12.12 -11.05
CA SER A 28 -6.90 12.10 -10.28
C SER A 28 -6.65 11.80 -8.81
N ILE A 29 -5.88 10.75 -8.51
CA ILE A 29 -5.49 10.37 -7.14
C ILE A 29 -4.73 11.51 -6.45
N VAL A 30 -3.72 12.09 -7.11
CA VAL A 30 -2.92 13.17 -6.51
C VAL A 30 -3.75 14.45 -6.32
N SER A 31 -4.68 14.75 -7.23
CA SER A 31 -5.59 15.90 -7.13
C SER A 31 -6.56 15.81 -5.94
N HIS A 32 -6.67 14.64 -5.31
CA HIS A 32 -7.38 14.48 -4.05
C HIS A 32 -6.69 15.22 -2.89
N TYR A 33 -5.37 15.38 -2.96
CA TYR A 33 -4.52 15.89 -1.88
C TYR A 33 -3.96 17.28 -2.17
N VAL A 34 -3.60 17.57 -3.42
CA VAL A 34 -3.01 18.84 -3.83
C VAL A 34 -3.86 19.56 -4.88
N PRO A 35 -3.84 20.91 -4.94
CA PRO A 35 -4.56 21.67 -5.97
C PRO A 35 -4.03 21.39 -7.38
N ASP A 36 -2.72 21.47 -7.59
CA ASP A 36 -2.06 21.20 -8.87
C ASP A 36 -1.35 19.85 -8.82
N ALA A 37 -2.03 18.81 -9.33
CA ALA A 37 -1.48 17.47 -9.37
C ALA A 37 -0.34 17.32 -10.39
N VAL A 38 -0.34 18.11 -11.47
CA VAL A 38 0.63 17.98 -12.55
C VAL A 38 1.97 18.57 -12.11
N GLU A 39 1.95 19.78 -11.56
CA GLU A 39 3.15 20.42 -11.02
C GLU A 39 3.75 19.61 -9.87
N PHE A 40 2.90 19.13 -8.95
CA PHE A 40 3.34 18.31 -7.83
C PHE A 40 4.02 17.02 -8.29
N LEU A 41 3.42 16.31 -9.25
CA LEU A 41 3.98 15.10 -9.85
C LEU A 41 5.33 15.36 -10.53
N ALA A 42 5.47 16.47 -11.25
CA ALA A 42 6.74 16.88 -11.85
C ALA A 42 7.82 17.18 -10.79
N ALA A 43 7.44 17.82 -9.69
CA ALA A 43 8.35 18.07 -8.56
C ALA A 43 8.79 16.77 -7.89
N LEU A 44 7.88 15.81 -7.67
CA LEU A 44 8.25 14.49 -7.15
C LEU A 44 9.31 13.82 -8.04
N GLN A 45 9.12 13.87 -9.36
CA GLN A 45 10.09 13.33 -10.31
C GLN A 45 11.45 14.05 -10.24
N ALA A 46 11.46 15.38 -10.15
CA ALA A 46 12.68 16.18 -10.01
C ALA A 46 13.47 15.85 -8.74
N HIS A 47 12.78 15.44 -7.67
CA HIS A 47 13.38 15.07 -6.38
C HIS A 47 13.60 13.56 -6.22
N GLY A 48 13.37 12.75 -7.26
CA GLY A 48 13.49 11.29 -7.16
C GLY A 48 12.57 10.68 -6.11
N ALA A 49 11.42 11.30 -5.86
CA ALA A 49 10.42 10.86 -4.91
C ALA A 49 9.32 10.03 -5.59
N VAL A 50 8.67 9.17 -4.82
CA VAL A 50 7.58 8.30 -5.29
C VAL A 50 6.36 8.45 -4.39
N VAL A 51 5.16 8.32 -4.95
CA VAL A 51 3.93 8.16 -4.16
C VAL A 51 3.82 6.69 -3.75
N SER A 52 3.49 6.44 -2.48
CA SER A 52 3.40 5.11 -1.87
C SER A 52 2.07 4.92 -1.14
N GLY A 53 1.93 3.80 -0.42
CA GLY A 53 0.87 3.58 0.54
C GLY A 53 -0.50 3.45 -0.12
N ARG A 54 -1.52 4.03 0.53
CA ARG A 54 -2.93 3.88 0.11
C ARG A 54 -3.25 4.55 -1.21
N ALA A 55 -2.58 5.65 -1.54
CA ALA A 55 -2.71 6.31 -2.84
C ALA A 55 -2.21 5.42 -3.97
N ALA A 56 -1.03 4.80 -3.81
CA ALA A 56 -0.51 3.83 -4.77
C ALA A 56 -1.40 2.59 -4.85
N LEU A 57 -1.84 2.06 -3.72
CA LEU A 57 -2.74 0.90 -3.67
C LEU A 57 -4.07 1.18 -4.40
N SER A 58 -4.64 2.39 -4.24
CA SER A 58 -5.82 2.85 -4.97
C SER A 58 -5.60 2.81 -6.49
N LEU A 59 -4.43 3.20 -6.97
CA LEU A 59 -4.08 3.14 -8.39
C LEU A 59 -4.10 1.70 -8.92
N PHE A 60 -3.48 0.76 -8.20
CA PHE A 60 -3.43 -0.66 -8.59
C PHE A 60 -4.79 -1.36 -8.51
N LEU A 61 -5.62 -0.99 -7.53
CA LEU A 61 -6.96 -1.58 -7.38
C LEU A 61 -8.05 -0.83 -8.14
N ARG A 62 -7.73 0.34 -8.71
CA ARG A 62 -8.68 1.28 -9.30
C ARG A 62 -9.85 1.58 -8.34
N ASP A 63 -9.53 1.72 -7.06
CA ASP A 63 -10.52 1.86 -5.99
C ASP A 63 -10.22 3.12 -5.16
N ASN A 64 -10.76 4.25 -5.63
CA ASN A 64 -10.62 5.55 -4.96
C ASN A 64 -11.22 5.59 -3.56
N SER A 65 -12.05 4.60 -3.19
CA SER A 65 -12.51 4.50 -1.81
C SER A 65 -11.31 4.30 -0.87
N LEU A 66 -10.24 3.63 -1.33
CA LEU A 66 -9.05 3.37 -0.53
C LEU A 66 -8.22 4.62 -0.23
N LEU A 67 -8.49 5.75 -0.87
CA LEU A 67 -7.81 7.02 -0.58
C LEU A 67 -8.10 7.44 0.87
N ASP A 68 -7.02 7.76 1.59
CA ASP A 68 -7.08 8.23 2.97
C ASP A 68 -6.90 9.76 3.03
N LYS A 69 -6.86 10.31 4.23
CA LYS A 69 -6.51 11.70 4.50
C LYS A 69 -5.07 12.04 4.10
N ASP A 70 -4.17 11.06 4.12
CA ASP A 70 -2.74 11.27 3.94
C ASP A 70 -2.25 10.75 2.59
N LEU A 71 -1.50 11.58 1.87
CA LEU A 71 -0.69 11.18 0.72
C LEU A 71 0.71 10.82 1.22
N GLU A 72 1.08 9.55 1.13
CA GLU A 72 2.44 9.11 1.46
C GLU A 72 3.38 9.32 0.27
N VAL A 73 4.43 10.10 0.48
CA VAL A 73 5.50 10.37 -0.48
C VAL A 73 6.81 9.86 0.09
N CYS A 74 7.42 8.89 -0.59
CA CYS A 74 8.70 8.34 -0.22
C CYS A 74 9.84 9.02 -0.97
N VAL A 75 10.93 9.37 -0.28
CA VAL A 75 12.09 10.04 -0.87
C VAL A 75 13.40 9.41 -0.36
N SER A 76 14.43 9.40 -1.19
CA SER A 76 15.76 8.88 -0.83
C SER A 76 16.48 9.80 0.17
N TRP A 77 17.57 9.28 0.75
CA TRP A 77 18.48 10.10 1.54
C TRP A 77 18.95 11.33 0.77
N GLY A 78 18.95 12.49 1.43
CA GLY A 78 19.33 13.78 0.83
C GLY A 78 18.28 14.45 -0.06
N GLY A 79 17.26 13.71 -0.53
CA GLY A 79 16.13 14.29 -1.29
C GLY A 79 15.07 14.95 -0.41
N GLU A 80 15.11 14.69 0.90
CA GLU A 80 14.20 15.21 1.92
C GLU A 80 14.04 16.73 1.86
N GLU A 81 15.14 17.43 2.12
CA GLU A 81 15.15 18.85 2.41
C GLU A 81 14.75 19.66 1.17
N PRO A 82 15.24 19.35 -0.04
CA PRO A 82 14.73 19.95 -1.27
C PRO A 82 13.22 19.77 -1.45
N LEU A 83 12.69 18.56 -1.22
CA LEU A 83 11.27 18.27 -1.37
C LEU A 83 10.43 19.00 -0.31
N HIS A 84 10.91 19.07 0.93
CA HIS A 84 10.28 19.85 2.00
C HIS A 84 10.21 21.32 1.66
N LYS A 85 11.30 21.88 1.12
CA LYS A 85 11.33 23.27 0.66
C LYS A 85 10.33 23.52 -0.45
N TYR A 86 10.22 22.60 -1.42
CA TYR A 86 9.19 22.67 -2.46
C TYR A 86 7.77 22.66 -1.88
N VAL A 87 7.45 21.69 -1.02
CA VAL A 87 6.13 21.59 -0.38
C VAL A 87 5.76 22.87 0.37
N LEU A 88 6.70 23.48 1.09
CA LEU A 88 6.46 24.73 1.84
C LEU A 88 6.34 25.98 0.97
N SER A 89 6.99 26.01 -0.19
CA SER A 89 7.03 27.20 -1.06
C SER A 89 5.99 27.18 -2.17
N SER A 90 5.63 26.00 -2.67
CA SER A 90 4.73 25.83 -3.82
C SER A 90 3.31 25.40 -3.43
N LEU A 91 3.12 24.79 -2.26
CA LEU A 91 1.79 24.39 -1.79
C LEU A 91 1.30 25.34 -0.69
N PRO A 92 -0.01 25.60 -0.62
CA PRO A 92 -0.57 26.43 0.43
C PRO A 92 -0.62 25.63 1.73
N VAL A 93 0.50 25.45 2.42
CA VAL A 93 0.58 24.66 3.67
C VAL A 93 0.21 25.53 4.86
N VAL A 94 -0.71 25.05 5.71
CA VAL A 94 -1.18 25.79 6.91
C VAL A 94 -0.40 25.43 8.15
N GLU A 95 0.01 24.17 8.22
CA GLU A 95 0.53 23.58 9.43
C GLU A 95 1.55 22.53 9.04
N VAL A 96 2.75 22.73 9.56
CA VAL A 96 3.76 21.68 9.63
C VAL A 96 3.50 21.00 10.95
N LEU A 97 2.81 19.86 10.90
CA LEU A 97 2.88 18.95 12.04
C LEU A 97 4.37 18.60 12.13
N GLY A 98 4.93 18.66 13.33
CA GLY A 98 6.37 18.40 13.54
C GLY A 98 6.78 17.06 12.92
N PRO A 99 8.05 16.64 13.03
CA PRO A 99 8.30 15.21 12.89
C PRO A 99 7.24 14.54 13.76
N ASP A 100 6.46 13.61 13.21
CA ASP A 100 5.65 12.75 14.05
C ASP A 100 6.68 12.10 14.96
N LYS A 101 6.94 12.70 16.13
CA LYS A 101 7.40 11.97 17.28
C LYS A 101 6.23 11.03 17.43
N ILE A 102 6.36 9.84 16.88
CA ILE A 102 5.50 8.72 17.21
C ILE A 102 5.82 8.45 18.69
N ASP A 103 5.43 9.35 19.60
CA ASP A 103 5.73 9.40 21.05
C ASP A 103 6.94 8.59 21.50
N GLY A 104 8.04 8.83 20.82
CA GLY A 104 9.09 7.85 20.73
C GLY A 104 9.86 8.14 19.47
N ILE A 105 11.13 8.42 19.65
CA ILE A 105 12.09 7.77 18.81
C ILE A 105 11.69 6.28 18.89
N CYS A 106 11.04 5.74 17.85
CA CYS A 106 11.27 4.33 17.54
C CYS A 106 12.77 4.21 17.24
N GLN A 107 13.57 4.23 18.31
CA GLN A 107 14.72 3.38 18.53
C GLN A 107 14.14 1.96 18.77
N ASP A 108 13.07 1.55 18.09
CA ASP A 108 13.25 0.67 16.95
C ASP A 108 14.35 1.16 15.97
N SER A 109 15.63 1.18 16.34
CA SER A 109 16.47 -0.01 16.17
C SER A 109 15.72 -1.35 16.08
N ASP A 110 14.68 -1.44 15.24
CA ASP A 110 14.22 -2.70 14.67
C ASP A 110 15.42 -3.12 13.82
N GLU A 111 16.26 -3.97 14.41
CA GLU A 111 17.54 -4.41 13.86
C GLU A 111 17.32 -4.89 12.42
N GLY A 112 17.59 -4.03 11.44
CA GLY A 112 17.51 -4.34 10.01
C GLY A 112 16.53 -3.51 9.17
N LEU A 113 15.72 -2.60 9.76
CA LEU A 113 14.95 -1.64 8.96
C LEU A 113 15.73 -0.33 8.75
N PRO A 114 15.69 0.28 7.54
CA PRO A 114 16.28 1.59 7.35
C PRO A 114 15.62 2.60 8.28
N SER A 115 16.43 3.47 8.89
CA SER A 115 15.92 4.62 9.64
C SER A 115 14.97 5.42 8.75
N ARG A 116 13.75 5.61 9.25
CA ARG A 116 12.72 6.41 8.61
C ARG A 116 12.55 7.69 9.39
N TYR A 117 12.62 8.81 8.70
CA TYR A 117 12.09 10.06 9.23
C TYR A 117 10.77 10.34 8.52
N THR A 118 9.83 10.93 9.22
CA THR A 118 8.52 11.28 8.67
C THR A 118 8.20 12.71 9.04
N LYS A 119 7.80 13.51 8.06
CA LYS A 119 7.30 14.86 8.25
C LYS A 119 5.95 15.03 7.58
N THR A 120 4.99 15.59 8.30
CA THR A 120 3.60 15.66 7.86
C THR A 120 3.18 17.12 7.65
N PHE A 121 2.70 17.42 6.45
CA PHE A 121 2.30 18.76 6.01
C PHE A 121 0.79 18.81 5.78
N LYS A 122 0.10 19.77 6.38
CA LYS A 122 -1.34 19.99 6.20
C LYS A 122 -1.59 21.02 5.10
N VAL A 123 -2.33 20.64 4.06
CA VAL A 123 -2.59 21.49 2.88
C VAL A 123 -3.87 22.32 3.08
N LEU A 124 -3.78 23.63 2.89
CA LEU A 124 -4.89 24.60 2.96
C LEU A 124 -5.88 24.36 1.82
N GLY A 125 -7.15 24.65 2.06
CA GLY A 125 -8.21 24.53 1.05
C GLY A 125 -8.67 23.09 0.80
N ARG A 126 -7.91 22.08 1.24
CA ARG A 126 -8.29 20.67 1.22
C ARG A 126 -8.54 20.20 2.67
N ARG A 127 -9.73 20.47 3.19
CA ARG A 127 -10.08 20.17 4.59
C ARG A 127 -9.74 18.70 4.90
N THR A 128 -8.88 18.49 5.91
CA THR A 128 -8.44 17.16 6.39
C THR A 128 -7.58 16.36 5.42
N ARG A 129 -6.74 17.02 4.59
CA ARG A 129 -5.75 16.33 3.75
C ARG A 129 -4.33 16.71 4.12
N TYR A 130 -3.46 15.71 4.09
CA TYR A 130 -2.08 15.81 4.50
C TYR A 130 -1.15 15.20 3.45
N ILE A 131 0.07 15.71 3.38
CA ILE A 131 1.17 15.11 2.65
C ILE A 131 2.16 14.63 3.69
N ARG A 132 2.42 13.33 3.71
CA ARG A 132 3.38 12.71 4.60
C ARG A 132 4.62 12.35 3.80
N VAL A 133 5.69 13.10 4.01
CA VAL A 133 6.99 12.83 3.40
C VAL A 133 7.75 11.88 4.30
N VAL A 134 8.01 10.67 3.78
CA VAL A 134 8.73 9.60 4.45
C VAL A 134 10.06 9.43 3.74
N GLY A 135 11.16 9.87 4.34
CA GLY A 135 12.46 9.51 3.80
C GLY A 135 13.10 8.34 4.52
N CYS A 136 14.07 7.76 3.85
CA CYS A 136 14.83 6.62 4.34
C CYS A 136 16.33 6.85 4.19
N SER A 137 17.11 6.13 4.99
CA SER A 137 18.58 6.11 4.90
C SER A 137 19.14 5.48 3.62
N TYR A 138 18.29 4.89 2.77
CA TYR A 138 18.73 4.32 1.50
C TYR A 138 18.81 5.35 0.37
N ALA A 139 19.68 5.05 -0.60
CA ALA A 139 19.82 5.83 -1.84
C ALA A 139 18.57 5.78 -2.73
N SER A 140 17.68 4.81 -2.53
CA SER A 140 16.43 4.67 -3.27
C SER A 140 15.22 4.95 -2.37
N PRO A 141 14.22 5.73 -2.85
CA PRO A 141 12.97 5.94 -2.12
C PRO A 141 12.18 4.64 -1.91
N LEU A 142 12.43 3.60 -2.71
CA LEU A 142 11.77 2.29 -2.57
C LEU A 142 12.16 1.58 -1.28
N GLY A 143 13.25 2.00 -0.63
CA GLY A 143 13.57 1.60 0.73
C GLY A 143 12.43 1.86 1.73
N ALA A 144 11.79 3.03 1.62
CA ALA A 144 10.63 3.39 2.42
C ALA A 144 9.34 2.67 1.96
N VAL A 145 9.25 2.20 0.72
CA VAL A 145 8.14 1.35 0.28
C VAL A 145 8.29 -0.07 0.83
N ASN A 146 9.50 -0.62 0.79
CA ASN A 146 9.82 -2.00 1.18
C ASN A 146 9.73 -2.24 2.69
N ALA A 147 9.95 -1.22 3.50
CA ALA A 147 9.84 -1.34 4.95
C ALA A 147 8.42 -1.02 5.50
N THR A 148 7.40 -1.03 4.63
CA THR A 148 5.99 -0.99 5.05
C THR A 148 5.62 -2.24 5.86
N ARG A 149 4.57 -2.12 6.68
CA ARG A 149 4.19 -3.16 7.65
C ARG A 149 3.52 -4.38 7.02
N HIS A 150 3.10 -4.30 5.77
CA HIS A 150 2.44 -5.41 5.07
C HIS A 150 2.48 -5.26 3.56
N THR A 151 2.37 -6.36 2.82
CA THR A 151 2.55 -6.36 1.35
C THR A 151 1.55 -5.52 0.58
N ALA A 152 0.33 -5.32 1.10
CA ALA A 152 -0.67 -4.51 0.40
C ALA A 152 -0.24 -3.06 0.16
N LEU A 153 0.71 -2.51 0.94
CA LEU A 153 1.22 -1.14 0.72
C LEU A 153 2.58 -1.12 0.02
N MET A 154 3.11 -2.27 -0.39
CA MET A 154 4.35 -2.38 -1.14
C MET A 154 4.11 -2.10 -2.62
N CYS A 155 3.60 -0.91 -2.88
CA CYS A 155 3.28 -0.39 -4.19
C CYS A 155 3.63 1.09 -4.24
N PHE A 156 4.05 1.55 -5.40
CA PHE A 156 4.42 2.94 -5.62
C PHE A 156 4.09 3.40 -7.03
N PHE A 157 4.09 4.71 -7.23
CA PHE A 157 4.16 5.30 -8.55
C PHE A 157 4.87 6.65 -8.58
N THR A 158 5.33 7.01 -9.77
CA THR A 158 5.84 8.31 -10.19
C THR A 158 5.08 8.72 -11.46
N PRO A 159 5.33 9.89 -12.06
CA PRO A 159 4.69 10.26 -13.33
C PRO A 159 5.02 9.31 -14.49
N SER A 160 6.15 8.59 -14.39
CA SER A 160 6.74 7.79 -15.45
C SER A 160 6.86 6.31 -15.13
N LEU A 161 6.65 5.90 -13.88
CA LEU A 161 6.85 4.54 -13.41
C LEU A 161 5.77 4.15 -12.40
N MET A 162 5.35 2.89 -12.39
CA MET A 162 4.62 2.31 -11.27
C MET A 162 5.13 0.91 -10.95
N GLY A 163 5.04 0.53 -9.68
CA GLY A 163 5.45 -0.80 -9.23
C GLY A 163 4.57 -1.35 -8.11
N CYS A 164 4.31 -2.67 -8.13
CA CYS A 164 3.77 -3.42 -7.00
C CYS A 164 4.64 -4.67 -6.75
N ALA A 165 5.15 -4.84 -5.53
CA ALA A 165 6.05 -5.95 -5.20
C ALA A 165 5.31 -7.29 -5.07
N TYR A 166 4.01 -7.26 -4.76
CA TYR A 166 3.18 -8.44 -4.55
C TYR A 166 1.85 -8.34 -5.30
N PRO A 167 1.86 -8.25 -6.64
CA PRO A 167 0.65 -8.05 -7.43
C PRO A 167 -0.39 -9.14 -7.20
N TYR A 168 0.04 -10.39 -7.06
CA TYR A 168 -0.87 -11.51 -6.77
C TYR A 168 -1.67 -11.31 -5.48
N LEU A 169 -1.01 -10.87 -4.41
CA LEU A 169 -1.65 -10.60 -3.13
C LEU A 169 -2.53 -9.35 -3.23
N THR A 170 -1.94 -8.25 -3.71
CA THR A 170 -2.61 -6.95 -3.83
C THR A 170 -3.91 -7.05 -4.60
N LEU A 171 -3.91 -7.64 -5.80
CA LEU A 171 -5.09 -7.74 -6.66
C LEU A 171 -6.21 -8.61 -6.09
N ARG A 172 -5.88 -9.50 -5.14
CA ARG A 172 -6.85 -10.33 -4.41
C ARG A 172 -7.24 -9.75 -3.05
N ARG A 173 -6.81 -8.51 -2.75
CA ARG A 173 -6.94 -7.86 -1.43
C ARG A 173 -6.40 -8.76 -0.30
N LEU A 174 -5.30 -9.44 -0.57
CA LEU A 174 -4.56 -10.21 0.41
C LEU A 174 -3.33 -9.43 0.81
N ALA A 175 -2.95 -9.53 2.07
CA ALA A 175 -1.81 -8.84 2.60
C ALA A 175 -1.09 -9.76 3.56
N LEU A 176 0.20 -9.97 3.32
CA LEU A 176 1.03 -10.57 4.34
C LEU A 176 1.47 -9.49 5.30
N LEU A 177 1.32 -9.77 6.59
CA LEU A 177 1.85 -8.94 7.65
C LEU A 177 3.33 -9.21 7.75
N ARG A 178 4.11 -8.13 7.80
CA ARG A 178 5.51 -8.22 8.17
C ARG A 178 5.53 -8.63 9.65
N PRO A 179 6.20 -9.73 10.02
CA PRO A 179 6.56 -9.95 11.41
C PRO A 179 7.51 -8.81 11.77
N SER A 180 6.99 -7.76 12.39
CA SER A 180 7.82 -6.64 12.84
C SER A 180 8.81 -7.16 13.88
N GLY A 181 9.88 -6.38 14.15
CA GLY A 181 10.70 -6.59 15.34
C GLY A 181 9.87 -6.63 16.64
N ALA A 182 8.58 -6.26 16.61
CA ALA A 182 7.56 -6.62 17.60
C ALA A 182 7.72 -8.01 18.24
N MET A 183 8.03 -9.05 17.47
CA MET A 183 8.28 -10.38 18.07
C MET A 183 9.60 -10.44 18.87
N GLN A 184 10.64 -9.72 18.44
CA GLN A 184 11.90 -9.58 19.19
C GLN A 184 11.70 -8.71 20.45
N TRP A 185 10.76 -7.75 20.42
CA TRP A 185 10.45 -6.84 21.53
C TRP A 185 9.30 -7.31 22.44
N GLY A 186 8.83 -8.56 22.29
CA GLY A 186 7.79 -9.12 23.16
C GLY A 186 6.39 -8.52 22.96
N TRP A 187 6.16 -7.78 21.87
CA TRP A 187 4.81 -7.40 21.48
C TRP A 187 4.06 -8.65 21.03
N HIS A 188 2.95 -8.94 21.72
CA HIS A 188 2.13 -10.09 21.36
C HIS A 188 1.60 -9.91 19.93
N PRO A 189 1.83 -10.88 19.02
CA PRO A 189 1.37 -10.84 17.62
C PRO A 189 -0.13 -10.52 17.49
N ASP A 190 -0.91 -10.93 18.48
CA ASP A 190 -2.35 -10.68 18.55
C ASP A 190 -2.68 -9.19 18.62
N SER A 191 -1.90 -8.38 19.35
CA SER A 191 -2.19 -6.94 19.47
C SER A 191 -2.02 -6.18 18.15
N PHE A 192 -1.02 -6.58 17.35
CA PHE A 192 -0.80 -6.01 16.02
C PHE A 192 -1.83 -6.54 15.02
N TYR A 193 -2.11 -7.84 15.06
CA TYR A 193 -3.13 -8.46 14.24
C TYR A 193 -4.52 -7.87 14.50
N GLU A 194 -4.90 -7.68 15.76
CA GLU A 194 -6.14 -7.01 16.16
C GLU A 194 -6.21 -5.56 15.67
N LYS A 195 -5.11 -4.80 15.76
CA LYS A 195 -5.04 -3.45 15.18
C LYS A 195 -5.27 -3.48 13.68
N MET A 196 -4.73 -4.48 12.98
CA MET A 196 -4.93 -4.66 11.54
C MET A 196 -6.35 -5.11 11.19
N GLN A 197 -6.98 -5.97 11.99
CA GLN A 197 -8.39 -6.33 11.83
C GLN A 197 -9.32 -5.13 12.06
N LYS A 198 -8.93 -4.19 12.92
CA LYS A 198 -9.63 -2.93 13.14
C LYS A 198 -9.27 -1.86 12.11
N SER A 199 -8.36 -2.15 11.17
CA SER A 199 -7.94 -1.18 10.16
C SER A 199 -9.03 -0.97 9.10
N ASP A 200 -9.05 0.23 8.53
CA ASP A 200 -9.96 0.57 7.43
C ASP A 200 -9.74 -0.33 6.18
N LEU A 201 -8.53 -0.87 5.97
CA LEU A 201 -8.29 -1.81 4.88
C LEU A 201 -9.02 -3.14 5.09
N PHE A 202 -9.08 -3.66 6.32
CA PHE A 202 -9.84 -4.87 6.63
C PHE A 202 -11.33 -4.67 6.34
N ASN A 203 -11.89 -3.54 6.75
CA ASN A 203 -13.29 -3.16 6.47
C ASN A 203 -13.57 -3.04 4.95
N ARG A 204 -12.54 -2.85 4.14
CA ARG A 204 -12.62 -2.80 2.67
C ARG A 204 -12.30 -4.14 2.01
N GLY A 205 -12.42 -5.23 2.76
CA GLY A 205 -12.29 -6.59 2.25
C GLY A 205 -10.86 -7.09 2.14
N PHE A 206 -9.88 -6.41 2.74
CA PHE A 206 -8.54 -6.99 2.84
C PHE A 206 -8.49 -8.12 3.86
N ARG A 207 -7.81 -9.21 3.49
CA ARG A 207 -7.47 -10.30 4.40
C ARG A 207 -5.99 -10.22 4.72
N PHE A 208 -5.68 -10.20 6.01
CA PHE A 208 -4.32 -10.19 6.52
C PHE A 208 -3.95 -11.56 7.07
N SER A 209 -2.72 -11.99 6.81
CA SER A 209 -2.15 -13.17 7.45
C SER A 209 -0.65 -12.97 7.65
N TYR A 210 -0.05 -13.66 8.61
CA TYR A 210 1.40 -13.76 8.72
C TYR A 210 2.00 -14.84 7.79
N THR A 211 1.19 -15.81 7.34
CA THR A 211 1.68 -16.93 6.52
C THR A 211 1.03 -16.95 5.14
N ALA A 212 1.85 -17.12 4.11
CA ALA A 212 1.38 -17.18 2.72
C ALA A 212 0.47 -18.38 2.44
N SER A 213 0.60 -19.44 3.24
CA SER A 213 -0.20 -20.67 3.11
C SER A 213 -1.68 -20.45 3.42
N ASP A 214 -2.04 -19.45 4.22
CA ASP A 214 -3.44 -19.10 4.52
C ASP A 214 -4.19 -18.53 3.31
N PHE A 215 -3.47 -18.23 2.23
CA PHE A 215 -4.00 -17.67 0.99
C PHE A 215 -4.11 -18.67 -0.16
N VAL A 216 -3.60 -19.90 0.03
CA VAL A 216 -3.64 -20.96 -0.99
C VAL A 216 -4.82 -21.89 -0.74
N THR A 217 -5.48 -22.32 -1.81
CA THR A 217 -6.62 -23.26 -1.74
C THR A 217 -6.44 -24.35 -2.81
N PRO A 218 -6.42 -25.65 -2.45
CA PRO A 218 -6.56 -26.17 -1.08
C PRO A 218 -5.38 -25.75 -0.17
N PRO A 219 -5.58 -25.77 1.16
CA PRO A 219 -4.49 -25.49 2.11
C PRO A 219 -3.32 -26.40 1.80
N VAL A 220 -2.10 -25.84 1.73
CA VAL A 220 -0.93 -26.66 1.44
C VAL A 220 -0.60 -27.47 2.69
N PRO A 221 -0.63 -28.82 2.64
CA PRO A 221 -0.31 -29.64 3.79
C PRO A 221 1.15 -29.40 4.22
N PRO A 222 1.48 -29.55 5.51
CA PRO A 222 2.88 -29.59 5.94
C PRO A 222 3.61 -30.68 5.13
N ILE A 223 4.77 -30.36 4.57
CA ILE A 223 5.55 -31.31 3.77
C ILE A 223 6.28 -32.29 4.67
N ASP A 224 6.83 -31.81 5.79
CA ASP A 224 7.63 -32.60 6.71
C ASP A 224 7.54 -32.06 8.15
N VAL A 225 8.08 -32.81 9.11
CA VAL A 225 8.41 -32.30 10.44
C VAL A 225 9.91 -31.99 10.44
N ALA A 226 10.28 -30.73 10.71
CA ALA A 226 11.67 -30.31 10.86
C ALA A 226 12.37 -31.11 11.97
N TRP A 227 13.70 -31.08 11.96
CA TRP A 227 14.55 -31.81 12.92
C TRP A 227 14.27 -31.46 14.39
N ASP A 228 13.64 -30.31 14.66
CA ASP A 228 13.22 -29.85 15.98
C ASP A 228 11.77 -30.22 16.34
N GLY A 229 11.10 -31.04 15.53
CA GLY A 229 9.74 -31.50 15.76
C GLY A 229 8.64 -30.55 15.23
N ARG A 230 8.99 -29.43 14.57
CA ARG A 230 7.99 -28.48 14.06
C ARG A 230 7.54 -28.80 12.63
N PRO A 231 6.26 -28.62 12.27
CA PRO A 231 5.81 -28.82 10.90
C PRO A 231 6.46 -27.82 9.94
N ARG A 232 7.18 -28.34 8.94
CA ARG A 232 7.75 -27.62 7.79
C ARG A 232 6.67 -27.38 6.75
N ARG A 233 6.36 -26.11 6.47
CA ARG A 233 5.51 -25.74 5.34
C ARG A 233 6.38 -25.51 4.09
N PRO A 234 5.89 -25.85 2.88
CA PRO A 234 6.58 -25.49 1.65
C PRO A 234 6.77 -23.98 1.57
N CYS A 235 7.97 -23.55 1.21
CA CYS A 235 8.18 -22.20 0.74
C CYS A 235 7.32 -21.99 -0.52
N LEU A 236 6.30 -21.13 -0.45
CA LEU A 236 5.45 -20.76 -1.59
C LEU A 236 6.16 -19.77 -2.54
N ARG A 237 7.45 -20.01 -2.79
CA ARG A 237 8.33 -19.21 -3.65
C ARG A 237 7.86 -19.21 -5.08
N SER A 238 7.48 -20.37 -5.61
CA SER A 238 6.95 -20.52 -6.97
C SER A 238 5.66 -19.75 -7.19
N LEU A 239 4.86 -19.56 -6.14
CA LEU A 239 3.62 -18.76 -6.19
C LEU A 239 3.86 -17.26 -5.99
N PHE A 240 5.12 -16.86 -5.82
CA PHE A 240 5.53 -15.48 -5.62
C PHE A 240 4.96 -14.77 -4.37
N VAL A 241 4.32 -15.52 -3.46
CA VAL A 241 3.66 -14.96 -2.27
C VAL A 241 4.51 -15.01 -1.00
N CYS A 242 5.54 -15.86 -0.92
CA CYS A 242 6.31 -15.99 0.32
C CYS A 242 7.19 -14.75 0.59
N GLY A 243 7.09 -14.20 1.81
CA GLY A 243 7.82 -13.01 2.28
C GLY A 243 9.31 -13.23 2.57
N CYS A 244 9.75 -14.48 2.71
CA CYS A 244 11.15 -14.85 2.89
C CYS A 244 11.93 -14.88 1.56
N ASN A 245 11.27 -14.67 0.42
CA ASN A 245 11.97 -14.55 -0.85
C ASN A 245 12.54 -13.15 -1.01
N VAL A 246 13.83 -13.09 -1.33
CA VAL A 246 14.44 -11.89 -1.87
C VAL A 246 13.65 -11.52 -3.13
N ARG A 247 13.19 -10.27 -3.19
CA ARG A 247 12.50 -9.70 -4.34
C ARG A 247 13.34 -8.60 -4.94
N TYR A 248 13.18 -8.43 -6.24
CA TYR A 248 13.75 -7.33 -6.96
C TYR A 248 12.63 -6.63 -7.70
N TRP A 249 12.63 -5.30 -7.63
CA TRP A 249 11.76 -4.50 -8.46
C TRP A 249 12.11 -4.76 -9.93
N GLY A 250 11.22 -5.47 -10.64
CA GLY A 250 11.44 -5.93 -12.01
C GLY A 250 11.67 -7.44 -12.16
N ASP A 251 11.69 -8.21 -11.05
CA ASP A 251 11.64 -9.67 -11.15
C ASP A 251 10.28 -10.16 -11.67
N ARG A 252 10.20 -11.45 -12.00
CA ARG A 252 8.96 -12.10 -12.49
C ARG A 252 7.81 -12.10 -11.47
N ALA A 253 8.10 -11.83 -10.20
CA ALA A 253 7.13 -11.83 -9.11
C ALA A 253 6.46 -10.46 -8.95
N CYS A 254 7.17 -9.40 -9.34
CA CYS A 254 6.76 -8.02 -9.19
C CYS A 254 6.06 -7.52 -10.45
N LEU A 255 5.19 -6.53 -10.25
CA LEU A 255 4.61 -5.77 -11.34
C LEU A 255 5.36 -4.46 -11.48
N MET A 256 5.89 -4.17 -12.67
CA MET A 256 6.49 -2.87 -12.97
C MET A 256 6.05 -2.39 -14.35
N ALA A 257 5.68 -1.12 -14.46
CA ALA A 257 5.29 -0.51 -15.72
C ALA A 257 5.97 0.85 -15.88
N VAL A 258 6.78 0.98 -16.93
CA VAL A 258 7.32 2.26 -17.41
C VAL A 258 6.26 2.89 -18.33
N LEU A 259 5.81 4.09 -18.00
CA LEU A 259 4.74 4.83 -18.70
C LEU A 259 5.29 5.92 -19.61
N ASP A 260 6.45 6.48 -19.26
CA ASP A 260 7.16 7.46 -20.08
C ASP A 260 8.44 6.81 -20.61
N ARG A 261 8.62 6.83 -21.93
CA ARG A 261 9.81 6.29 -22.58
C ARG A 261 10.99 7.26 -22.57
N SER A 262 10.79 8.50 -22.10
CA SER A 262 11.89 9.43 -21.87
C SER A 262 12.94 8.81 -20.94
N GLN A 263 14.21 9.15 -21.07
CA GLN A 263 15.26 8.52 -20.24
C GLN A 263 15.17 8.90 -18.75
N ALA A 264 14.20 9.72 -18.32
CA ALA A 264 14.09 10.16 -16.94
C ALA A 264 13.83 9.01 -15.95
N TRP A 265 13.16 7.93 -16.37
CA TRP A 265 13.00 6.74 -15.53
C TRP A 265 14.33 6.02 -15.26
N LYS A 266 15.32 6.18 -16.15
CA LYS A 266 16.62 5.53 -15.99
C LYS A 266 17.34 6.05 -14.77
N THR A 267 17.19 7.31 -14.36
CA THR A 267 17.82 7.80 -13.12
C THR A 267 17.27 7.08 -11.89
N LEU A 268 15.95 6.83 -11.87
CA LEU A 268 15.29 6.07 -10.80
C LEU A 268 15.66 4.58 -10.86
N LEU A 269 15.73 3.98 -12.05
CA LEU A 269 16.21 2.61 -12.18
C LEU A 269 17.71 2.48 -11.94
N MET A 270 18.55 3.47 -12.25
CA MET A 270 19.99 3.44 -11.99
C MET A 270 20.31 3.64 -10.50
N THR A 271 19.46 4.36 -9.76
CA THR A 271 19.50 4.31 -8.28
C THR A 271 19.05 2.96 -7.72
N LEU A 272 18.39 2.12 -8.54
CA LEU A 272 18.16 0.72 -8.25
C LEU A 272 19.32 -0.16 -8.76
N ASP A 273 20.06 0.28 -9.78
CA ASP A 273 20.96 -0.53 -10.61
C ASP A 273 22.45 -0.28 -10.38
N GLU A 274 22.90 -0.13 -9.13
CA GLU A 274 24.28 -0.56 -8.77
C GLU A 274 24.40 -2.11 -8.82
N GLY A 275 23.81 -2.73 -9.85
CA GLY A 275 23.74 -4.17 -10.11
C GLY A 275 22.84 -4.98 -9.18
N ARG A 276 21.94 -4.32 -8.42
CA ARG A 276 21.26 -4.97 -7.29
C ARG A 276 19.73 -4.84 -7.28
N GLY A 277 19.12 -3.99 -8.10
CA GLY A 277 17.75 -3.53 -7.85
C GLY A 277 17.63 -2.86 -6.46
N ALA A 278 16.50 -2.24 -6.12
CA ALA A 278 16.20 -2.14 -4.68
C ALA A 278 15.91 -3.56 -4.21
N ILE A 279 16.95 -4.20 -3.66
CA ILE A 279 16.83 -5.50 -3.01
C ILE A 279 15.77 -5.35 -1.95
N PHE A 280 14.72 -6.14 -2.10
CA PHE A 280 13.88 -6.47 -0.99
C PHE A 280 14.65 -7.43 -0.12
N HIS A 281 15.19 -6.94 0.99
CA HIS A 281 15.69 -7.87 1.98
C HIS A 281 14.48 -8.72 2.44
N PRO A 282 14.59 -10.05 2.37
CA PRO A 282 13.53 -10.94 2.81
C PRO A 282 13.16 -10.61 4.25
N TRP A 283 11.93 -10.92 4.64
CA TRP A 283 11.35 -10.53 5.93
C TRP A 283 12.01 -11.14 7.18
N GLU A 284 13.20 -11.71 7.04
CA GLU A 284 14.00 -12.46 8.01
C GLU A 284 15.50 -12.18 7.72
N LEU A 285 16.46 -12.07 8.64
CA LEU A 285 16.62 -12.37 10.07
C LEU A 285 17.90 -11.62 10.53
N SER A 286 17.78 -10.52 11.27
CA SER A 286 18.91 -10.02 12.10
C SER A 286 18.82 -10.53 13.54
N GLY A 287 17.68 -11.09 13.94
CA GLY A 287 17.48 -11.58 15.30
C GLY A 287 18.05 -12.98 15.50
N PRO A 288 18.87 -13.21 16.55
CA PRO A 288 19.21 -14.55 16.99
C PRO A 288 17.96 -15.20 17.63
N HIS A 289 17.50 -16.34 17.10
CA HIS A 289 16.59 -17.27 17.77
C HIS A 289 15.12 -16.88 17.99
N VAL A 290 14.38 -16.49 16.94
CA VAL A 290 12.91 -16.73 16.95
C VAL A 290 12.62 -17.97 16.10
N GLY A 291 12.90 -19.14 16.66
CA GLY A 291 12.50 -20.41 16.05
C GLY A 291 10.98 -20.46 15.95
N GLY A 292 10.43 -20.61 14.75
CA GLY A 292 8.98 -20.72 14.55
C GLY A 292 8.44 -20.22 13.21
N TRP A 293 9.25 -19.55 12.39
CA TRP A 293 8.80 -19.07 11.08
C TRP A 293 9.41 -19.92 9.98
N ASP A 294 8.53 -20.58 9.22
CA ASP A 294 8.81 -21.42 8.06
C ASP A 294 10.26 -21.93 8.01
N ASP A 295 10.64 -22.81 8.93
CA ASP A 295 11.93 -23.53 8.90
C ASP A 295 12.13 -24.32 7.59
N GLY A 296 11.10 -24.37 6.73
CA GLY A 296 11.09 -24.94 5.37
C GLY A 296 11.46 -23.98 4.25
N CYS A 297 11.62 -22.68 4.53
CA CYS A 297 12.51 -21.85 3.74
C CYS A 297 13.92 -22.26 4.13
N ASP A 298 14.42 -23.37 3.59
CA ASP A 298 15.84 -23.68 3.68
C ASP A 298 16.61 -22.38 3.41
N ARG A 299 17.61 -22.09 4.25
CA ARG A 299 18.61 -21.05 3.98
C ARG A 299 19.35 -21.47 2.72
N VAL A 300 18.66 -21.39 1.58
CA VAL A 300 19.25 -21.44 0.26
C VAL A 300 20.12 -20.20 0.25
N ARG A 301 21.40 -20.40 0.59
CA ARG A 301 22.45 -19.47 0.21
C ARG A 301 22.11 -19.04 -1.20
N ASN A 302 22.06 -17.72 -1.43
CA ASN A 302 21.86 -17.15 -2.75
C ASN A 302 22.83 -17.84 -3.74
N GLU A 303 22.40 -18.96 -4.34
CA GLU A 303 23.02 -19.49 -5.53
C GLU A 303 22.72 -18.41 -6.54
N ARG A 304 23.77 -17.62 -6.78
CA ARG A 304 23.83 -16.58 -7.80
C ARG A 304 23.81 -17.25 -9.16
N ASP A 305 22.73 -17.99 -9.45
CA ASP A 305 22.46 -18.37 -10.81
C ASP A 305 22.29 -17.06 -11.57
N ASP A 306 23.09 -16.91 -12.63
CA ASP A 306 23.25 -15.72 -13.46
C ASP A 306 21.91 -15.15 -13.93
N LEU A 307 21.26 -14.38 -13.06
CA LEU A 307 20.12 -13.54 -13.38
C LEU A 307 20.67 -12.35 -14.16
N HIS A 308 20.91 -12.55 -15.44
CA HIS A 308 20.77 -11.46 -16.39
C HIS A 308 19.39 -10.89 -16.15
N VAL A 309 19.34 -9.66 -15.61
CA VAL A 309 18.15 -8.82 -15.65
C VAL A 309 17.93 -8.46 -17.11
N GLU A 310 17.46 -9.42 -17.90
CA GLU A 310 16.60 -9.06 -19.01
C GLU A 310 15.45 -8.34 -18.33
N MET A 311 15.35 -7.02 -18.56
CA MET A 311 14.13 -6.28 -18.28
C MET A 311 13.06 -6.97 -19.13
N GLY A 312 12.46 -8.02 -18.57
CA GLY A 312 11.41 -8.77 -19.21
C GLY A 312 10.34 -7.77 -19.52
N THR A 313 10.12 -7.52 -20.80
CA THR A 313 8.82 -7.06 -21.24
C THR A 313 7.80 -8.04 -20.67
N TRP A 314 6.59 -7.54 -20.42
CA TRP A 314 5.48 -8.22 -19.73
C TRP A 314 5.15 -9.67 -20.19
N ASP A 315 5.76 -10.13 -21.28
CA ASP A 315 5.63 -11.45 -21.89
C ASP A 315 5.99 -12.62 -20.94
N CYS A 316 6.91 -12.43 -19.98
CA CYS A 316 7.32 -13.49 -19.05
C CYS A 316 6.24 -13.92 -18.03
N LEU A 317 5.23 -13.08 -17.75
CA LEU A 317 4.15 -13.42 -16.81
C LEU A 317 3.03 -14.27 -17.46
N MET A 318 3.01 -14.41 -18.78
CA MET A 318 1.88 -15.00 -19.51
C MET A 318 2.04 -16.48 -19.87
N GLY A 319 3.26 -17.04 -19.79
CA GLY A 319 3.46 -18.49 -19.91
C GLY A 319 2.66 -19.29 -18.86
N GLU A 320 2.41 -18.70 -17.70
CA GLU A 320 1.65 -19.30 -16.58
C GLU A 320 0.24 -18.68 -16.41
N ALA A 321 -0.14 -17.69 -17.22
CA ALA A 321 -1.42 -17.01 -17.07
C ALA A 321 -2.65 -17.87 -17.44
N GLN A 322 -2.45 -19.10 -17.91
CA GLN A 322 -3.50 -20.12 -17.94
C GLN A 322 -4.05 -20.45 -16.54
N MET A 323 -3.29 -20.21 -15.45
CA MET A 323 -3.81 -20.30 -14.08
C MET A 323 -4.83 -19.20 -13.71
N PHE A 324 -4.94 -18.11 -14.47
CA PHE A 324 -5.87 -17.00 -14.20
C PHE A 324 -7.18 -17.09 -14.99
N GLN A 325 -7.54 -18.26 -15.52
CA GLN A 325 -8.72 -18.48 -16.36
C GLN A 325 -10.05 -18.62 -15.59
N ARG A 326 -10.08 -18.58 -14.26
CA ARG A 326 -11.37 -18.55 -13.56
C ARG A 326 -11.95 -17.13 -13.62
N PRO A 327 -13.15 -16.93 -14.20
CA PRO A 327 -13.82 -15.64 -14.11
C PRO A 327 -14.01 -15.29 -12.64
N ILE A 328 -13.58 -14.09 -12.26
CA ILE A 328 -13.96 -13.49 -10.97
C ILE A 328 -15.45 -13.18 -11.09
N VAL A 329 -16.29 -14.11 -10.66
CA VAL A 329 -17.73 -13.89 -10.53
C VAL A 329 -17.93 -13.11 -9.24
N PHE A 330 -18.27 -11.82 -9.36
CA PHE A 330 -18.80 -11.07 -8.25
C PHE A 330 -20.20 -11.60 -7.94
N HIS A 331 -20.33 -12.42 -6.90
CA HIS A 331 -21.64 -12.64 -6.29
C HIS A 331 -22.00 -11.39 -5.50
N VAL A 332 -22.69 -10.45 -6.16
CA VAL A 332 -23.48 -9.44 -5.46
C VAL A 332 -24.65 -10.19 -4.85
N ALA A 333 -24.56 -10.49 -3.55
CA ALA A 333 -25.71 -10.99 -2.81
C ALA A 333 -26.78 -9.87 -2.78
N PRO A 334 -28.02 -10.12 -3.23
CA PRO A 334 -29.10 -9.18 -2.99
C PRO A 334 -29.43 -9.18 -1.49
N SER A 335 -29.03 -8.11 -0.81
CA SER A 335 -29.44 -7.85 0.57
C SER A 335 -30.83 -7.21 0.58
N PHE A 336 -31.88 -8.04 0.71
CA PHE A 336 -33.16 -7.65 1.30
C PHE A 336 -33.88 -8.88 1.85
N PRO A 337 -34.17 -8.92 3.16
CA PRO A 337 -35.42 -9.45 3.66
C PRO A 337 -36.35 -8.30 4.01
N GLY A 338 -37.60 -8.44 3.56
CA GLY A 338 -38.67 -7.45 3.65
C GLY A 338 -38.98 -7.00 5.07
N ASP A 339 -39.26 -5.70 5.16
CA ASP A 339 -39.86 -5.05 6.32
C ASP A 339 -41.38 -5.07 6.12
N ASP A 340 -42.02 -6.18 6.50
CA ASP A 340 -43.47 -6.26 6.63
C ASP A 340 -43.87 -5.58 7.94
N ARG A 341 -44.05 -4.25 7.90
CA ARG A 341 -44.83 -3.53 8.91
C ARG A 341 -45.94 -2.72 8.26
N VAL A 342 -47.10 -3.36 8.33
CA VAL A 342 -48.44 -2.90 8.04
C VAL A 342 -48.72 -1.53 8.66
N TYR A 343 -49.14 -0.61 7.79
CA TYR A 343 -49.80 0.65 8.10
C TYR A 343 -51.08 0.40 8.92
N ALA A 344 -51.21 1.03 10.09
CA ALA A 344 -52.49 1.24 10.76
C ALA A 344 -52.90 2.72 10.62
N PRO A 345 -54.17 3.03 10.32
CA PRO A 345 -54.61 4.39 10.05
C PRO A 345 -54.86 5.19 11.35
N PRO A 346 -54.88 6.53 11.28
CA PRO A 346 -55.11 7.38 12.44
C PRO A 346 -56.60 7.44 12.77
N HIS A 347 -56.93 7.30 14.06
CA HIS A 347 -58.24 7.67 14.60
C HIS A 347 -58.13 9.01 15.31
N ASP A 348 -59.01 9.91 14.90
CA ASP A 348 -59.22 11.25 15.45
C ASP A 348 -59.93 11.24 16.82
N ALA A 349 -59.70 12.38 17.50
CA ALA A 349 -60.55 13.11 18.45
C ALA A 349 -60.51 12.66 19.94
N GLN A 350 -60.07 13.56 20.83
CA GLN A 350 -60.92 14.64 21.38
C GLN A 350 -60.17 15.52 22.40
N HIS A 351 -60.37 16.84 22.24
CA HIS A 351 -60.41 17.95 23.20
C HIS A 351 -60.12 17.67 24.69
N ARG A 352 -59.28 18.52 25.30
CA ARG A 352 -59.77 19.58 26.19
C ARG A 352 -58.75 20.69 26.44
N ASP A 353 -59.31 21.89 26.52
CA ASP A 353 -58.75 23.21 26.71
C ASP A 353 -58.07 23.38 28.09
N ALA A 354 -57.09 24.29 28.19
CA ALA A 354 -57.26 25.55 28.92
C ALA A 354 -55.92 26.31 29.10
N GLU A 355 -55.92 27.52 28.51
CA GLU A 355 -55.50 28.79 29.12
C GLU A 355 -54.02 29.07 29.48
N GLY A 356 -53.50 30.21 28.97
CA GLY A 356 -52.60 31.07 29.74
C GLY A 356 -51.38 31.67 29.03
N ASP A 357 -51.58 32.57 28.07
CA ASP A 357 -50.62 33.63 27.68
C ASP A 357 -50.65 34.77 28.75
N PRO A 358 -49.85 35.87 28.75
CA PRO A 358 -48.55 36.18 28.16
C PRO A 358 -47.56 36.94 29.12
N ALA A 359 -46.35 37.21 28.62
CA ALA A 359 -45.51 38.42 28.80
C ALA A 359 -45.02 38.92 30.19
N ARG A 360 -43.69 39.04 30.34
CA ARG A 360 -42.98 40.22 30.92
C ARG A 360 -41.45 40.06 30.70
N ALA A 361 -40.83 40.90 29.87
CA ALA A 361 -40.29 42.24 30.15
C ALA A 361 -38.90 42.24 30.82
N VAL A 362 -37.92 42.69 30.03
CA VAL A 362 -36.88 43.70 30.34
C VAL A 362 -36.36 43.79 31.78
N LYS A 363 -35.04 43.58 31.94
CA LYS A 363 -34.22 44.50 32.74
C LYS A 363 -32.76 44.54 32.29
N LYS A 364 -32.37 45.75 31.87
CA LYS A 364 -31.01 46.29 31.82
C LYS A 364 -30.56 46.72 33.22
N ASP A 365 -29.26 46.98 33.31
CA ASP A 365 -28.46 47.61 34.37
C ASP A 365 -27.99 46.63 35.47
N ARG A 366 -26.69 46.51 35.77
CA ARG A 366 -25.65 47.55 35.90
C ARG A 366 -24.26 47.05 35.50
#